data_AF-X1LRR1-F1
#
_entry.id   AF-X1LRR1-F1
#
_cell.length_a   1.000
_cell.length_b   1.000
_cell.length_c   1.000
_cell.angle_alpha   90.00
_cell.angle_beta   90.00
_cell.angle_gamma   90.00
#
_symmetry.space_group_name_H-M   'P 1'
#
loop_
_entity.id
_entity.type
_entity.pdbx_description
1 polymer ?
#
loop_
_entity_poly.entity_id
_entity_poly.type
_entity_poly.pdbx_seq_one_letter_code
_entity_poly.pdbx_strand_id
1 'polypeptide(L)'
;MDDKRMDEEKYKMAKKRVEEIKGFYGHLFSYIGVNVVLITINLVTSPWALWFYWVTVFWGIGLFWHAMGIFVFSKFTGMSWERKKIKEIMEEMEKKEK
;
A
#
# COMPACT_ATOMS: atom_id res chain seq x y z
N MET A 1 23.05 23.33 -6.40
CA MET A 1 22.31 23.16 -5.12
C MET A 1 21.02 22.37 -5.35
N ASP A 2 20.44 22.48 -6.55
CA ASP A 2 19.23 21.77 -7.00
C ASP A 2 19.37 20.24 -7.14
N ASP A 3 20.54 19.77 -7.57
CA ASP A 3 20.84 18.33 -7.71
C ASP A 3 20.68 17.57 -6.37
N LYS A 4 21.17 18.18 -5.28
CA LYS A 4 21.09 17.60 -3.93
C LYS A 4 19.65 17.54 -3.39
N ARG A 5 18.82 18.54 -3.71
CA ARG A 5 17.41 18.59 -3.30
C ARG A 5 16.56 17.56 -4.05
N MET A 6 16.81 17.43 -5.36
CA MET A 6 16.20 16.41 -6.21
C MET A 6 16.49 14.99 -5.72
N ASP A 7 17.70 14.73 -5.24
CA ASP A 7 18.06 13.41 -4.71
C ASP A 7 17.48 13.12 -3.33
N GLU A 8 17.36 14.13 -2.46
CA GLU A 8 16.64 13.98 -1.18
C GLU A 8 15.15 13.68 -1.38
N GLU A 9 14.50 14.31 -2.36
CA GLU A 9 13.09 14.04 -2.69
C GLU A 9 12.88 12.64 -3.23
N LYS A 10 13.72 12.19 -4.18
CA LYS A 10 13.70 10.81 -4.68
C LYS A 10 13.90 9.80 -3.56
N TYR A 11 14.83 10.08 -2.64
CA TYR A 11 15.11 9.23 -1.49
C TYR A 11 13.91 9.13 -0.55
N LYS A 12 13.26 10.27 -0.23
CA LYS A 12 12.03 10.29 0.58
C LYS A 12 10.89 9.51 -0.06
N MET A 13 10.69 9.66 -1.37
CA MET A 13 9.68 8.89 -2.11
C MET A 13 9.97 7.39 -2.10
N ALA A 14 11.23 7.00 -2.33
CA ALA A 14 11.63 5.60 -2.26
C ALA A 14 11.42 5.02 -0.87
N LYS A 15 11.80 5.76 0.19
CA LYS A 15 11.62 5.34 1.59
C LYS A 15 10.13 5.14 1.94
N LYS A 16 9.27 6.10 1.59
CA LYS A 16 7.82 6.02 1.84
C LYS A 16 7.22 4.77 1.19
N ARG A 17 7.64 4.48 -0.04
CA ARG A 17 7.18 3.28 -0.77
C ARG A 17 7.62 1.99 -0.11
N VAL A 18 8.83 1.94 0.43
CA VAL A 18 9.33 0.78 1.19
C VAL A 18 8.54 0.59 2.49
N GLU A 19 8.20 1.68 3.19
CA GLU A 19 7.38 1.60 4.41
C GLU A 19 5.96 1.09 4.13
N GLU A 20 5.31 1.57 3.06
CA GLU A 20 3.99 1.09 2.63
C GLU A 20 4.01 -0.42 2.27
N ILE A 21 5.02 -0.85 1.53
CA ILE A 21 5.21 -2.27 1.18
C ILE A 21 5.42 -3.11 2.45
N LYS A 22 6.26 -2.66 3.39
CA LYS A 22 6.48 -3.36 4.67
C LYS A 22 5.19 -3.48 5.49
N GLY A 23 4.37 -2.43 5.55
CA GLY A 23 3.06 -2.46 6.21
C GLY A 23 2.14 -3.51 5.60
N PHE A 24 2.07 -3.57 4.26
CA PHE A 24 1.29 -4.58 3.55
C PHE A 24 1.74 -6.00 3.87
N TYR A 25 3.06 -6.27 3.88
CA TYR A 25 3.58 -7.60 4.24
C TYR A 25 3.18 -8.03 5.65
N GLY A 26 3.10 -7.09 6.60
CA GLY A 26 2.60 -7.38 7.95
C GLY A 26 1.14 -7.85 7.94
N HIS A 27 0.27 -7.14 7.21
CA HIS A 27 -1.12 -7.54 7.05
C HIS A 27 -1.28 -8.87 6.31
N LEU A 28 -0.47 -9.11 5.27
CA LEU A 28 -0.46 -10.37 4.54
C LEU A 28 -0.02 -11.55 5.41
N PHE A 29 1.04 -11.40 6.20
CA PHE A 29 1.51 -12.43 7.12
C PHE A 29 0.47 -12.76 8.18
N SER A 30 -0.13 -11.71 8.78
CA SER A 30 -1.22 -11.88 9.73
C SER A 30 -2.42 -12.61 9.11
N TYR A 31 -2.81 -12.23 7.89
CA TYR A 31 -3.87 -12.90 7.14
C TYR A 31 -3.57 -14.39 6.92
N ILE A 32 -2.37 -14.74 6.46
CA ILE A 32 -1.98 -16.14 6.25
C ILE A 32 -1.99 -16.91 7.58
N GLY A 33 -1.39 -16.36 8.63
CA GLY A 33 -1.33 -17.02 9.95
C GLY A 33 -2.73 -17.27 10.54
N VAL A 34 -3.60 -16.26 10.51
CA VAL A 34 -4.98 -16.37 10.99
C VAL A 34 -5.76 -17.40 10.16
N ASN A 35 -5.64 -17.38 8.83
CA ASN A 35 -6.33 -18.35 7.98
C ASN A 35 -5.86 -19.79 8.22
N VAL A 36 -4.57 -20.03 8.42
CA VAL A 36 -4.04 -21.36 8.75
C VAL A 36 -4.64 -21.88 10.06
N VAL A 37 -4.72 -21.02 11.08
CA VAL A 37 -5.35 -21.38 12.36
C VAL A 37 -6.84 -21.66 12.18
N LEU A 38 -7.57 -20.82 11.46
CA LEU A 38 -9.00 -21.03 11.21
C LEU A 38 -9.28 -22.32 10.43
N ILE A 39 -8.50 -22.61 9.38
CA ILE A 39 -8.63 -23.85 8.60
C ILE A 39 -8.38 -25.06 9.51
N THR A 40 -7.36 -24.99 10.36
CA THR A 40 -7.04 -26.07 11.31
C THR A 40 -8.20 -26.31 12.29
N ILE A 41 -8.76 -25.24 12.88
CA ILE A 41 -9.92 -25.34 13.78
C ILE A 41 -11.13 -25.91 13.03
N ASN A 42 -11.38 -25.45 11.80
CA ASN A 42 -12.52 -25.90 11.01
C ASN A 42 -12.46 -27.41 10.72
N LEU A 43 -11.28 -27.90 10.32
CA LEU A 43 -11.06 -29.32 10.04
C LEU A 43 -11.23 -30.19 11.28
N VAL A 44 -10.87 -29.69 12.46
CA VAL A 44 -10.97 -30.42 13.73
C VAL A 44 -12.39 -30.39 14.31
N THR A 45 -13.07 -29.25 14.25
CA THR A 45 -14.38 -29.08 14.92
C THR A 45 -15.56 -29.46 14.03
N SER A 46 -15.56 -29.03 12.77
CA SER A 46 -16.71 -29.20 11.87
C SER A 46 -16.27 -29.22 10.40
N PRO A 47 -15.79 -30.36 9.88
CA PRO A 47 -15.36 -30.47 8.48
C PRO A 47 -16.49 -30.17 7.47
N TRP A 48 -17.75 -30.26 7.90
CA TRP A 48 -18.95 -30.01 7.07
C TRP A 48 -19.45 -28.56 7.10
N ALA A 49 -18.99 -27.75 8.05
CA ALA A 49 -19.36 -26.33 8.15
C ALA A 49 -18.16 -25.48 7.73
N LEU A 50 -18.22 -24.83 6.57
CA LEU A 50 -17.13 -24.00 6.04
C LEU A 50 -17.18 -22.56 6.58
N TRP A 51 -17.33 -22.39 7.90
CA TRP A 51 -17.50 -21.05 8.48
C TRP A 51 -16.26 -20.15 8.29
N PHE A 52 -15.07 -20.75 8.20
CA PHE A 52 -13.83 -20.02 7.93
C PHE A 52 -13.88 -19.25 6.61
N TYR A 53 -14.63 -19.75 5.61
CA TYR A 53 -14.75 -19.15 4.29
C TYR A 53 -15.22 -17.70 4.36
N TRP A 54 -16.20 -17.41 5.21
CA TRP A 54 -16.71 -16.05 5.36
C TRP A 54 -15.67 -15.09 5.94
N VAL A 55 -14.89 -15.55 6.92
CA VAL A 55 -13.82 -14.75 7.53
C VAL A 55 -12.71 -14.51 6.50
N THR A 56 -12.29 -15.56 5.79
CA THR A 56 -11.29 -15.49 4.72
C THR A 56 -11.71 -14.53 3.62
N VAL A 57 -12.95 -14.60 3.14
CA VAL A 57 -13.45 -13.77 2.04
C VAL A 57 -13.53 -12.30 2.45
N PHE A 58 -14.12 -11.97 3.60
CA PHE A 58 -14.23 -10.58 4.05
C PHE A 58 -12.86 -9.94 4.28
N TRP A 59 -11.95 -10.66 4.95
CA TRP A 59 -10.59 -10.16 5.15
C TRP A 59 -9.79 -10.11 3.85
N GLY A 60 -10.00 -11.08 2.95
CA GLY A 60 -9.36 -11.13 1.65
C GLY A 60 -9.72 -9.92 0.77
N ILE A 61 -10.97 -9.47 0.82
CA ILE A 61 -11.41 -8.25 0.12
C ILE A 61 -10.69 -7.01 0.66
N GLY A 62 -10.59 -6.87 1.99
CA GLY A 62 -9.87 -5.77 2.62
C GLY A 62 -8.38 -5.75 2.25
N LEU A 63 -7.74 -6.92 2.27
CA LEU A 63 -6.35 -7.09 1.87
C LEU A 63 -6.14 -6.76 0.37
N PHE A 64 -7.06 -7.20 -0.48
CA PHE A 64 -7.04 -6.92 -1.91
C PHE A 64 -7.14 -5.42 -2.21
N TRP A 65 -8.02 -4.71 -1.50
CA TRP A 65 -8.15 -3.26 -1.66
C TRP A 65 -6.90 -2.52 -1.20
N HIS A 66 -6.29 -2.97 -0.10
CA HIS A 66 -5.03 -2.42 0.38
C HIS A 66 -3.88 -2.67 -0.61
N ALA A 67 -3.81 -3.87 -1.18
CA ALA A 67 -2.86 -4.21 -2.24
C ALA A 67 -3.07 -3.33 -3.49
N MET A 68 -4.31 -3.14 -3.94
CA MET A 68 -4.60 -2.25 -5.06
C MET A 68 -4.20 -0.80 -4.78
N GLY A 69 -4.40 -0.30 -3.56
CA GLY A 69 -3.94 1.03 -3.15
C GLY A 69 -2.42 1.20 -3.33
N ILE A 70 -1.65 0.24 -2.82
CA ILE A 70 -0.18 0.32 -2.81
C ILE A 70 0.44 0.02 -4.17
N PHE A 71 -0.10 -0.94 -4.93
CA PHE A 71 0.50 -1.37 -6.20
C PHE A 71 -0.10 -0.67 -7.43
N VAL A 72 -1.42 -0.46 -7.45
CA VAL A 72 -2.12 0.09 -8.62
C VAL A 72 -2.24 1.61 -8.50
N PHE A 73 -2.78 2.13 -7.40
CA PHE A 73 -2.93 3.58 -7.21
C PHE A 73 -1.57 4.28 -7.13
N SER A 74 -0.60 3.75 -6.37
CA SER A 74 0.78 4.30 -6.35
C SER A 74 1.40 4.41 -7.75
N LYS A 75 1.15 3.44 -8.64
CA LYS A 75 1.67 3.44 -10.00
C LYS A 75 0.88 4.36 -10.94
N PHE A 76 -0.43 4.49 -10.76
CA PHE A 76 -1.32 5.20 -11.67
C PHE A 76 -1.49 6.69 -11.31
N THR A 77 -1.60 7.04 -10.03
CA THR A 77 -1.86 8.41 -9.57
C THR A 77 -0.64 9.09 -8.96
N GLY A 78 0.24 8.34 -8.26
CA GLY A 78 1.26 8.94 -7.38
C GLY A 78 2.46 9.58 -8.08
N MET A 79 2.83 9.17 -9.29
CA MET A 79 4.10 9.67 -9.87
C MET A 79 3.92 10.72 -10.96
N SER A 80 2.82 10.70 -11.70
CA SER A 80 2.57 11.66 -12.78
C SER A 80 1.90 12.93 -12.25
N TRP A 81 0.83 12.79 -11.45
CA TRP A 81 0.09 13.91 -10.88
C TRP A 81 0.90 14.65 -9.83
N GLU A 82 1.56 13.92 -8.92
CA GLU A 82 2.34 14.51 -7.82
C GLU A 82 3.54 15.31 -8.36
N ARG A 83 4.26 14.77 -9.35
CA ARG A 83 5.31 15.55 -10.07
C ARG A 83 4.76 16.77 -10.80
N LYS A 84 3.58 16.64 -11.44
CA LYS A 84 2.96 17.75 -12.16
C LYS A 84 2.55 18.88 -11.21
N LYS A 85 2.02 18.54 -10.04
CA LYS A 85 1.61 19.50 -9.01
C LYS A 85 2.79 20.18 -8.34
N ILE A 86 3.85 19.42 -8.02
CA ILE A 86 5.09 19.99 -7.49
C ILE A 86 5.70 20.99 -8.48
N LYS A 87 5.73 20.64 -9.78
CA LYS A 87 6.22 21.54 -10.81
C LYS A 87 5.38 22.82 -10.93
N GLU A 88 4.06 22.69 -10.89
CA GLU A 88 3.12 23.83 -10.92
C GLU A 88 3.34 24.79 -9.73
N ILE A 89 3.51 24.24 -8.52
CA ILE A 89 3.77 25.05 -7.31
C ILE A 89 5.13 25.75 -7.38
N MET A 90 6.17 25.09 -7.91
CA MET A 90 7.49 25.72 -8.09
C MET A 90 7.44 26.88 -9.09
N GLU A 91 6.75 26.70 -10.22
CA GLU A 91 6.56 27.74 -11.23
C GLU A 91 5.75 28.94 -10.67
N GLU A 92 4.75 28.70 -9.82
CA GLU A 92 4.01 29.76 -9.12
C GLU A 92 4.89 30.54 -8.12
N MET A 93 5.77 29.86 -7.38
CA MET A 93 6.70 30.52 -6.47
C MET A 93 7.71 31.40 -7.20
N GLU A 94 8.32 30.90 -8.29
CA GLU A 94 9.26 31.70 -9.11
C GLU A 94 8.58 32.92 -9.75
N LYS A 95 7.31 32.82 -10.13
CA LYS A 95 6.54 33.96 -10.66
C LYS A 95 6.17 34.99 -9.60
N LYS A 96 6.05 34.61 -8.33
CA LYS A 96 5.74 35.52 -7.22
C LYS A 96 6.98 36.24 -6.67
N GLU A 97 8.17 35.68 -6.87
CA GLU A 97 9.44 36.30 -6.47
C GLU A 97 10.03 37.26 -7.53
N LYS A 98 9.41 37.35 -8.72
CA LYS A 98 9.72 38.35 -9.76
C LYS A 98 8.71 39.49 -9.76
#